data_AF-A0A819FD84-F1
#
_entry.id   AF-A0A819FD84-F1
#
_cell.length_a   1.000
_cell.length_b   1.000
_cell.length_c   1.000
_cell.angle_alpha   90.00
_cell.angle_beta   90.00
_cell.angle_gamma   90.00
#
_symmetry.space_group_name_H-M   'P 1'
#
loop_
_entity.id
_entity.type
_entity.pdbx_description
1 polymer ?
#
loop_
_entity_poly.entity_id
_entity_poly.type
_entity_poly.pdbx_seq_one_letter_code
_entity_poly.pdbx_strand_id
1 'polypeptide(L)'
;ELVIIDVHDDYIEQFLFDTKTYLQSNIILEVSYESLQRATHNFTRNATRINCTKINKLYLHGGSKSSNSLQEYFPYAKICDPDIF
;
A
#
# COMPACT_ATOMS: atom_id res chain seq x y z
N GLU A 1 14.51 -7.55 -3.65
CA GLU A 1 13.11 -7.34 -3.27
C GLU A 1 13.12 -6.44 -2.05
N LEU A 2 12.48 -5.27 -2.11
CA LEU A 2 12.39 -4.35 -0.97
C LEU A 2 11.08 -4.65 -0.23
N VAL A 3 11.17 -4.97 1.05
CA VAL A 3 10.01 -5.24 1.90
C VAL A 3 9.84 -4.09 2.87
N ILE A 4 8.66 -3.49 2.88
CA ILE A 4 8.28 -2.42 3.79
C ILE A 4 7.23 -3.00 4.72
N ILE A 5 7.60 -3.10 5.99
CA ILE A 5 6.73 -3.60 7.05
C ILE A 5 6.19 -2.38 7.77
N ASP A 6 4.88 -2.30 7.88
CA ASP A 6 4.17 -1.30 8.64
C ASP A 6 4.52 -1.39 10.13
N VAL A 7 5.30 -0.41 10.59
CA VAL A 7 5.63 -0.22 12.00
C VAL A 7 4.92 1.04 12.54
N HIS A 8 4.54 1.97 11.66
CA HIS A 8 3.85 3.21 12.00
C HIS A 8 3.22 3.88 10.76
N ASP A 9 2.01 4.40 10.91
CA ASP A 9 1.25 5.07 9.83
C ASP A 9 2.04 6.18 9.13
N ASP A 10 2.79 6.98 9.90
CA ASP A 10 3.55 8.12 9.39
C ASP A 10 4.62 7.69 8.36
N TYR A 11 5.22 6.50 8.54
CA TYR A 11 6.20 5.97 7.59
C TYR A 11 5.54 5.50 6.30
N ILE A 12 4.36 4.89 6.41
CA ILE A 12 3.57 4.48 5.24
C ILE A 12 3.10 5.71 4.47
N GLU A 13 2.61 6.73 5.16
CA GLU A 13 2.21 7.99 4.54
C GLU A 13 3.40 8.65 3.83
N GLN A 14 4.54 8.82 4.51
CA GLN A 14 5.74 9.37 3.90
C GLN A 14 6.17 8.55 2.69
N PHE A 15 6.20 7.23 2.81
CA PHE A 15 6.61 6.35 1.72
C PHE A 15 5.69 6.44 0.50
N LEU A 16 4.37 6.39 0.71
CA LEU A 16 3.41 6.50 -0.38
C LEU A 16 3.35 7.92 -0.95
N PHE A 17 3.65 8.95 -0.16
CA PHE A 17 3.64 10.34 -0.58
C PHE A 17 4.95 10.80 -1.22
N ASP A 18 6.10 10.17 -0.93
CA ASP A 18 7.40 10.69 -1.35
C ASP A 18 7.55 10.66 -2.88
N THR A 19 7.61 11.86 -3.45
CA THR A 19 7.68 12.10 -4.89
C THR A 19 9.08 11.91 -5.46
N LYS A 20 10.10 11.78 -4.60
CA LYS A 20 11.52 11.75 -5.01
C LYS A 20 12.18 10.38 -4.95
N THR A 21 11.47 9.36 -4.50
CA THR A 21 12.08 8.04 -4.40
C THR A 21 12.09 7.35 -5.77
N TYR A 22 13.30 7.22 -6.33
CA TYR A 22 13.65 6.27 -7.40
C TYR A 22 13.51 4.83 -6.89
N LEU A 23 12.31 4.46 -6.45
CA LEU A 23 12.04 3.13 -5.97
C LEU A 23 12.21 2.14 -7.13
N GLN A 24 13.06 1.15 -6.89
CA GLN A 24 13.22 0.03 -7.77
C GLN A 24 11.89 -0.71 -7.91
N SER A 25 11.70 -1.38 -9.05
CA SER A 25 10.58 -2.32 -9.22
C SER A 25 10.67 -3.47 -8.20
N ASN A 26 9.54 -4.12 -7.91
CA ASN A 26 9.39 -5.20 -6.90
C ASN A 26 9.42 -4.73 -5.44
N ILE A 27 8.52 -3.82 -5.10
CA ILE A 27 8.24 -3.44 -3.72
C ILE A 27 7.14 -4.35 -3.16
N ILE A 28 7.40 -4.92 -2.00
CA ILE A 28 6.40 -5.55 -1.15
C ILE A 28 6.01 -4.54 -0.07
N LEU A 29 4.72 -4.28 0.07
CA LEU A 29 4.16 -3.52 1.17
C LEU A 29 3.35 -4.46 2.07
N GLU A 30 3.65 -4.47 3.35
CA GLU A 30 2.88 -5.17 4.38
C GLU A 30 2.34 -4.14 5.36
N VAL A 31 1.02 -4.02 5.46
CA VAL A 31 0.35 -2.89 6.12
C VAL A 31 -1.03 -3.28 6.65
N SER A 32 -1.47 -2.64 7.73
CA SER A 32 -2.87 -2.76 8.14
C SER A 32 -3.80 -2.01 7.18
N TYR A 33 -5.02 -2.50 6.98
CA TYR A 33 -5.99 -1.80 6.13
C TYR A 33 -6.29 -0.38 6.66
N GLU A 34 -6.35 -0.20 7.98
CA GLU A 34 -6.60 1.11 8.60
C GLU A 34 -5.45 2.10 8.34
N SER A 35 -4.21 1.65 8.52
CA SER A 35 -3.01 2.44 8.25
C SER A 35 -2.95 2.86 6.79
N LEU A 36 -3.30 1.93 5.88
CA LEU A 36 -3.39 2.23 4.46
C LEU A 36 -4.50 3.23 4.13
N GLN A 37 -5.66 3.14 4.78
CA GLN A 37 -6.74 4.12 4.63
C GLN A 37 -6.29 5.51 5.11
N ARG A 38 -5.58 5.60 6.25
CA ARG A 38 -5.07 6.88 6.75
C ARG A 38 -4.08 7.51 5.76
N ALA A 39 -3.09 6.74 5.32
CA ALA A 39 -2.05 7.21 4.38
C ALA A 39 -2.64 7.68 3.04
N THR A 40 -3.63 6.96 2.51
CA THR A 40 -4.31 7.29 1.24
C THR A 40 -5.46 8.27 1.38
N HIS A 41 -5.75 8.75 2.60
CA HIS A 41 -6.94 9.53 2.94
C HIS A 41 -8.23 8.88 2.40
N ASN A 42 -8.49 7.65 2.84
CA ASN A 42 -9.57 6.79 2.37
C ASN A 42 -9.58 6.63 0.83
N PHE A 43 -8.41 6.43 0.24
CA PHE A 43 -8.24 6.29 -1.21
C PHE A 43 -8.71 7.51 -2.04
N THR A 44 -8.65 8.72 -1.49
CA THR A 44 -8.98 9.95 -2.23
C THR A 44 -7.75 10.81 -2.56
N ARG A 45 -6.58 10.49 -2.00
CA ARG A 45 -5.33 11.24 -2.20
C ARG A 45 -4.56 10.77 -3.43
N ASN A 46 -4.84 11.37 -4.59
CA ASN A 46 -4.18 11.10 -5.88
C ASN A 46 -2.64 11.12 -5.84
N ALA A 47 -2.03 11.96 -4.99
CA ALA A 47 -0.57 12.02 -4.86
C ALA A 47 0.04 10.66 -4.44
N THR A 48 -0.63 9.93 -3.55
CA THR A 48 -0.16 8.62 -3.06
C THR A 48 -0.35 7.51 -4.09
N ARG A 49 -1.35 7.67 -4.98
CA ARG A 49 -1.69 6.69 -6.03
C ARG A 49 -0.51 6.35 -6.93
N ILE A 50 0.31 7.35 -7.29
CA ILE A 50 1.47 7.16 -8.18
C ILE A 50 2.44 6.13 -7.59
N ASN A 51 2.76 6.23 -6.31
CA ASN A 51 3.67 5.28 -5.67
C ASN A 51 2.99 3.96 -5.35
N CYS A 52 1.69 3.94 -5.06
CA CYS A 52 0.94 2.69 -4.92
C CYS A 52 1.02 1.83 -6.20
N THR A 53 1.08 2.42 -7.39
CA THR A 53 1.27 1.66 -8.65
C THR A 53 2.63 0.95 -8.75
N LYS A 54 3.62 1.33 -7.93
CA LYS A 54 4.95 0.68 -7.92
C LYS A 54 5.00 -0.54 -6.99
N ILE A 55 3.94 -0.78 -6.22
CA ILE A 55 3.82 -1.94 -5.34
C ILE A 55 3.42 -3.17 -6.15
N ASN A 56 4.19 -4.24 -6.00
CA ASN A 56 3.97 -5.50 -6.73
C ASN A 56 3.30 -6.57 -5.87
N LYS A 57 3.48 -6.49 -4.55
CA LYS A 57 2.74 -7.33 -3.59
C LYS A 57 2.30 -6.48 -2.42
N LEU A 58 1.05 -6.68 -2.01
CA LEU A 58 0.44 -5.98 -0.89
C LEU A 58 -0.09 -7.03 0.08
N TYR A 59 0.51 -7.13 1.27
CA TYR A 59 0.01 -7.92 2.38
C TYR A 59 -0.84 -7.01 3.27
N LEU A 60 -2.13 -7.31 3.38
CA LEU A 60 -3.11 -6.51 4.12
C LEU A 60 -3.57 -7.26 5.36
N HIS A 61 -3.20 -6.74 6.53
CA HIS A 61 -3.70 -7.22 7.82
C HIS A 61 -5.07 -6.61 8.14
N GLY A 62 -5.95 -7.37 8.79
CA GLY A 62 -7.23 -6.86 9.31
C GLY A 62 -8.48 -7.16 8.48
N GLY A 63 -8.42 -8.19 7.63
CA GLY A 63 -9.59 -8.83 7.01
C GLY A 63 -10.04 -8.24 5.67
N SER A 64 -10.57 -9.13 4.82
CA SER A 64 -10.91 -8.84 3.42
C SER A 64 -11.91 -7.69 3.27
N LYS A 65 -11.48 -6.60 2.65
CA LYS A 65 -12.38 -5.63 2.02
C LYS A 65 -11.82 -5.23 0.67
N SER A 66 -12.17 -6.02 -0.35
CA SER A 66 -11.99 -5.64 -1.75
C SER A 66 -12.89 -4.42 -2.03
N SER A 67 -12.35 -3.23 -1.85
CA SER A 67 -12.95 -2.01 -2.38
C SER A 67 -12.45 -1.81 -3.81
N ASN A 68 -13.29 -1.32 -4.71
CA ASN A 68 -12.84 -0.90 -6.05
C ASN A 68 -11.66 0.09 -5.97
N SER A 69 -11.63 0.88 -4.89
CA SER A 69 -10.56 1.83 -4.57
C SER A 69 -9.19 1.18 -4.35
N LEU A 70 -9.11 -0.02 -3.76
CA LEU A 70 -7.84 -0.74 -3.65
C LEU A 70 -7.27 -1.08 -5.02
N GLN A 71 -8.11 -1.56 -5.95
CA GLN A 71 -7.68 -1.89 -7.31
C GLN A 71 -7.21 -0.66 -8.09
N GLU A 72 -7.84 0.50 -7.86
CA GLU A 72 -7.45 1.77 -8.50
C GLU A 72 -6.09 2.30 -8.03
N TYR A 73 -5.73 2.02 -6.77
CA TYR A 73 -4.46 2.42 -6.17
C TYR A 73 -3.35 1.40 -6.43
N PHE A 74 -3.68 0.11 -6.43
CA PHE A 74 -2.73 -0.99 -6.55
C PHE A 74 -3.00 -1.86 -7.78
N PRO A 75 -3.02 -1.29 -9.00
CA PRO A 75 -3.47 -2.00 -10.19
C PRO A 75 -2.58 -3.18 -10.60
N TYR A 76 -1.31 -3.18 -10.17
CA TYR A 76 -0.33 -4.21 -10.50
C TYR A 76 0.06 -5.10 -9.30
N ALA A 77 -0.50 -4.82 -8.11
CA ALA A 77 -0.12 -5.55 -6.92
C ALA A 77 -0.89 -6.88 -6.82
N LYS A 78 -0.19 -7.95 -6.47
CA LYS A 78 -0.83 -9.14 -5.93
C LYS A 78 -1.22 -8.87 -4.47
N ILE A 79 -2.52 -8.77 -4.21
CA ILE A 79 -3.06 -8.57 -2.88
C ILE A 79 -3.12 -9.93 -2.16
N CYS A 80 -2.54 -9.99 -0.97
CA CYS A 80 -2.48 -11.15 -0.09
C CYS A 80 -3.11 -10.78 1.25
N ASP A 81 -3.88 -11.69 1.82
CA ASP A 81 -4.41 -11.58 3.17
C ASP A 81 -3.66 -12.63 4.03
N PRO A 82 -2.67 -12.21 4.84
CA PRO A 82 -1.88 -13.11 5.67
C PRO A 82 -2.68 -13.69 6.84
N ASP A 83 -3.85 -13.13 7.16
CA ASP A 83 -4.71 -13.60 8.26
C ASP A 83 -5.64 -14.76 7.83
N ILE A 84 -5.66 -15.12 6.54
CA ILE A 84 -6.36 -16.30 6.02
C ILE A 84 -5.40 -17.51 6.02
N PHE A 85 -5.03 -17.99 7.21
CA PHE A 85 -4.44 -19.34 7.42
C PHE A 85 -4.78 -19.86 8.81
#